data_AF-A0A4Y9QCK7-F1
#
_entry.id   AF-A0A4Y9QCK7-F1
#
_cell.length_a   1.000
_cell.length_b   1.000
_cell.length_c   1.000
_cell.angle_alpha   90.00
_cell.angle_beta   90.00
_cell.angle_gamma   90.00
#
_symmetry.space_group_name_H-M   'P 1'
#
loop_
_entity.id
_entity.type
_entity.pdbx_description
1 polymer ?
#
loop_
_entity_poly.entity_id
_entity_poly.type
_entity_poly.pdbx_seq_one_letter_code
_entity_poly.pdbx_strand_id
1 'polypeptide(L)'
;MPSTLTEAARPLDSARDNPFELFVLYLGLLVGAPLLFGAPTPGSTAELLGVFWGRVWAWLLVGGCLIALTGAWWTWWCWCGRWWPRIKPVASTGLLIEQLGLIAVGFGTVIYAIGVIAAGGDSGRYVPAGLVASLGLASLWRARRIRRWAKAVLHAAG
;
A
#
# COMPACT_ATOMS: atom_id res chain seq x y z
N MET A 1 28.95 9.12 24.45
CA MET A 1 27.80 9.83 23.84
C MET A 1 27.42 9.19 22.50
N PRO A 2 26.58 8.14 22.48
CA PRO A 2 25.97 7.61 21.26
C PRO A 2 24.45 7.77 21.34
N SER A 3 23.90 8.95 21.07
CA SER A 3 22.44 9.19 21.16
C SER A 3 21.79 9.68 19.86
N THR A 4 22.51 10.35 18.96
CA THR A 4 21.86 10.97 17.79
C THR A 4 21.85 10.08 16.54
N LEU A 5 22.90 9.28 16.31
CA LEU A 5 22.98 8.41 15.13
C LEU A 5 22.18 7.12 15.25
N THR A 6 22.08 6.57 16.47
CA THR A 6 21.30 5.36 16.77
C THR A 6 19.79 5.61 16.69
N GLU A 7 19.36 6.83 17.00
CA GLU A 7 17.96 7.26 16.95
C GLU A 7 17.54 7.62 15.51
N ALA A 8 18.44 8.23 14.73
CA ALA A 8 18.26 8.46 13.29
C ALA A 8 18.21 7.16 12.45
N ALA A 9 18.78 6.06 12.97
CA ALA A 9 18.79 4.75 12.31
C ALA A 9 17.52 3.91 12.57
N ARG A 10 16.59 4.36 13.42
CA ARG A 10 15.29 3.67 13.52
C ARG A 10 14.55 3.84 12.20
N PRO A 11 14.21 2.75 11.51
CA PRO A 11 13.37 2.85 10.33
C PRO A 11 12.06 3.52 10.73
N LEU A 12 11.66 4.45 9.88
CA LEU A 12 10.48 5.27 10.03
C LEU A 12 9.27 4.36 10.30
N ASP A 13 8.66 4.47 11.49
CA ASP A 13 7.54 3.67 12.03
C ASP A 13 7.32 2.39 11.23
N SER A 14 8.07 1.31 11.53
CA SER A 14 7.99 0.05 10.80
C SER A 14 6.54 -0.43 10.68
N ALA A 15 6.20 -1.31 9.73
CA ALA A 15 4.82 -1.82 9.60
C ALA A 15 4.23 -2.39 10.92
N ARG A 16 5.11 -2.82 11.84
CA ARG A 16 4.78 -3.18 13.23
C ARG A 16 4.14 -2.05 14.03
N ASP A 17 4.61 -0.82 13.84
CA ASP A 17 4.17 0.37 14.54
C ASP A 17 2.89 0.96 13.92
N ASN A 18 2.45 0.43 12.77
CA ASN A 18 1.23 0.82 12.08
C ASN A 18 0.28 -0.39 11.88
N PRO A 19 -0.30 -0.95 12.95
CA PRO A 19 -1.23 -2.09 12.85
C PRO A 19 -2.47 -1.78 11.99
N PHE A 20 -2.87 -0.51 11.94
CA PHE A 20 -3.95 -0.03 11.08
C PHE A 20 -3.63 -0.21 9.58
N GLU A 21 -2.38 0.04 9.17
CA GLU A 21 -1.95 -0.13 7.77
C GLU A 21 -2.05 -1.60 7.35
N LEU A 22 -1.53 -2.51 8.18
CA LEU A 22 -1.64 -3.95 7.95
C LEU A 22 -3.10 -4.39 7.86
N PHE A 23 -3.94 -3.96 8.79
CA PHE A 23 -5.37 -4.26 8.79
C PHE A 23 -6.05 -3.82 7.48
N VAL A 24 -5.79 -2.58 7.04
CA VAL A 24 -6.32 -2.04 5.78
C VAL A 24 -5.84 -2.85 4.58
N LEU A 25 -4.56 -3.23 4.52
CA LEU A 25 -4.01 -4.02 3.42
C LEU A 25 -4.65 -5.43 3.37
N TYR A 26 -4.83 -6.08 4.53
CA TYR A 26 -5.54 -7.35 4.61
C TYR A 26 -7.01 -7.22 4.20
N LEU A 27 -7.70 -6.16 4.63
CA LEU A 27 -9.06 -5.87 4.21
C LEU A 27 -9.13 -5.67 2.69
N GLY A 28 -8.17 -4.94 2.11
CA GLY A 28 -8.03 -4.75 0.67
C GLY A 28 -7.85 -6.07 -0.09
N LEU A 29 -7.09 -7.03 0.46
CA LEU A 29 -6.99 -8.37 -0.11
C LEU A 29 -8.29 -9.15 -0.03
N LEU A 30 -8.96 -9.14 1.13
CA LEU A 30 -10.21 -9.88 1.34
C LEU A 30 -11.33 -9.34 0.44
N VAL A 31 -11.40 -8.02 0.25
CA VAL A 31 -12.37 -7.38 -0.63
C VAL A 31 -11.97 -7.52 -2.10
N GLY A 32 -10.68 -7.41 -2.41
CA GLY A 32 -10.14 -7.43 -3.76
C GLY A 32 -10.07 -8.83 -4.41
N ALA A 33 -9.78 -9.87 -3.64
CA ALA A 33 -9.57 -11.21 -4.17
C ALA A 33 -10.82 -11.79 -4.87
N PRO A 34 -12.05 -11.65 -4.33
CA PRO A 34 -13.27 -12.06 -5.03
C PRO A 34 -13.46 -11.35 -6.38
N LEU A 35 -12.96 -10.12 -6.55
CA LEU A 35 -13.10 -9.36 -7.80
C LEU A 35 -12.19 -9.88 -8.92
N LEU A 36 -11.14 -10.65 -8.60
CA LEU A 36 -10.28 -11.28 -9.60
C LEU A 36 -10.91 -12.53 -10.22
N PHE A 37 -11.74 -13.24 -9.45
CA PHE A 37 -12.29 -14.55 -9.85
C PHE A 37 -13.81 -14.56 -10.02
N GLY A 38 -14.51 -13.54 -9.51
CA GLY A 38 -15.97 -13.46 -9.52
C GLY A 38 -16.56 -12.96 -10.85
N ALA A 39 -17.77 -13.43 -11.14
CA ALA A 39 -18.60 -12.87 -12.21
C ALA A 39 -19.13 -11.48 -11.82
N PRO A 40 -19.40 -10.57 -12.77
CA PRO A 40 -20.00 -9.27 -12.49
C PRO A 40 -21.37 -9.47 -11.83
N THR A 41 -21.55 -8.97 -10.60
CA THR A 41 -22.87 -8.89 -9.96
C THR A 41 -23.55 -7.57 -10.28
N PRO A 42 -24.89 -7.50 -10.27
CA PRO A 42 -25.60 -6.23 -10.46
C PRO A 42 -25.18 -5.20 -9.41
N GLY A 43 -24.90 -3.97 -9.86
CA GLY A 43 -24.36 -2.88 -9.02
C GLY A 43 -22.88 -3.04 -8.66
N SER A 44 -22.17 -4.02 -9.23
CA SER A 44 -20.73 -4.19 -9.00
C SER A 44 -19.91 -3.16 -9.75
N THR A 45 -18.67 -2.98 -9.30
CA THR A 45 -17.73 -2.11 -10.00
C THR A 45 -17.43 -2.56 -11.42
N ALA A 46 -17.48 -3.87 -11.70
CA ALA A 46 -17.24 -4.42 -13.03
C ALA A 46 -18.32 -4.01 -14.03
N GLU A 47 -19.56 -3.80 -13.56
CA GLU A 47 -20.65 -3.27 -14.38
C GLU A 47 -20.43 -1.78 -14.68
N LEU A 48 -20.00 -0.99 -13.69
CA LEU A 48 -19.82 0.46 -13.83
C LEU A 48 -18.58 0.86 -14.66
N LEU A 49 -17.45 0.19 -14.43
CA LEU A 49 -16.18 0.49 -15.08
C LEU A 49 -15.97 -0.31 -16.38
N GLY A 50 -16.80 -1.33 -16.61
CA GLY A 50 -16.54 -2.37 -17.59
C GLY A 50 -15.51 -3.40 -17.08
N VAL A 51 -15.62 -4.62 -17.61
CA VAL A 51 -14.87 -5.80 -17.14
C VAL A 51 -13.35 -5.57 -17.17
N PHE A 52 -12.85 -4.90 -18.20
CA PHE A 52 -11.42 -4.63 -18.35
C PHE A 52 -10.88 -3.74 -17.22
N TRP A 53 -11.49 -2.57 -17.00
CA TRP A 53 -11.06 -1.63 -15.95
C TRP A 53 -11.32 -2.17 -14.54
N GLY A 54 -12.40 -2.93 -14.35
CA GLY A 54 -12.65 -3.65 -13.10
C GLY A 54 -11.51 -4.63 -12.76
N ARG A 55 -11.00 -5.37 -13.75
CA ARG A 55 -9.83 -6.26 -13.58
C ARG A 55 -8.54 -5.49 -13.34
N VAL A 56 -8.27 -4.41 -14.08
CA VAL A 56 -7.09 -3.57 -13.86
C VAL A 56 -7.09 -3.02 -12.43
N TRP A 57 -8.23 -2.53 -11.96
CA TRP A 57 -8.39 -2.06 -10.59
C TRP A 57 -8.17 -3.18 -9.56
N ALA A 58 -8.78 -4.35 -9.76
CA ALA A 58 -8.62 -5.50 -8.86
C ALA A 58 -7.15 -5.96 -8.78
N TRP A 59 -6.42 -5.99 -9.91
CA TRP A 59 -4.99 -6.31 -9.93
C TRP A 59 -4.14 -5.26 -9.21
N LEU A 60 -4.43 -3.97 -9.40
CA LEU A 60 -3.73 -2.90 -8.69
C LEU A 60 -3.96 -2.97 -7.18
N LEU A 61 -5.19 -3.26 -6.76
CA LEU A 61 -5.54 -3.38 -5.35
C LEU A 61 -4.92 -4.63 -4.73
N VAL A 62 -5.23 -5.82 -5.26
CA VAL A 62 -4.76 -7.09 -4.70
C VAL A 62 -3.25 -7.23 -4.84
N GLY A 63 -2.71 -6.98 -6.04
CA GLY A 63 -1.28 -7.02 -6.29
C GLY A 63 -0.53 -5.98 -5.47
N GLY A 64 -1.06 -4.75 -5.38
CA GLY A 64 -0.50 -3.70 -4.54
C GLY A 64 -0.48 -4.09 -3.06
N CYS A 65 -1.57 -4.66 -2.54
CA CYS A 65 -1.63 -5.13 -1.15
C CYS A 65 -0.66 -6.29 -0.88
N LEU A 66 -0.56 -7.27 -1.79
CA LEU A 66 0.40 -8.38 -1.67
C LEU A 66 1.85 -7.87 -1.66
N ILE A 67 2.18 -6.97 -2.58
CA ILE A 67 3.52 -6.36 -2.65
C ILE A 67 3.79 -5.58 -1.36
N ALA A 68 2.84 -4.75 -0.91
CA ALA A 68 2.99 -3.96 0.30
C ALA A 68 3.22 -4.84 1.55
N LEU A 69 2.40 -5.87 1.72
CA LEU A 69 2.54 -6.84 2.81
C LEU A 69 3.84 -7.65 2.72
N THR A 70 4.27 -8.01 1.51
CA THR A 70 5.56 -8.70 1.31
C THR A 70 6.72 -7.81 1.72
N GLY A 71 6.69 -6.53 1.37
CA GLY A 71 7.70 -5.54 1.79
C GLY A 71 7.72 -5.33 3.30
N ALA A 72 6.54 -5.19 3.91
CA ALA A 72 6.37 -5.07 5.36
C ALA A 72 6.89 -6.31 6.10
N TRP A 73 6.50 -7.50 5.64
CA TRP A 73 6.94 -8.79 6.18
C TRP A 73 8.45 -8.96 6.05
N TRP A 74 9.02 -8.65 4.88
CA TRP A 74 10.45 -8.74 4.65
C TRP A 74 11.24 -7.81 5.58
N THR A 75 10.78 -6.57 5.72
CA THR A 75 11.36 -5.59 6.64
C THR A 75 11.31 -6.10 8.08
N TRP A 76 10.16 -6.63 8.51
CA TRP A 76 9.98 -7.24 9.82
C TRP A 76 10.91 -8.43 10.04
N TRP A 77 10.98 -9.36 9.09
CA TRP A 77 11.82 -10.55 9.15
C TRP A 77 13.30 -10.20 9.31
N CYS A 78 13.81 -9.26 8.51
CA CYS A 78 15.18 -8.77 8.63
C CYS A 78 15.48 -8.14 9.99
N TRP A 79 14.47 -7.56 10.64
CA TRP A 79 14.59 -6.94 11.96
C TRP A 79 14.48 -7.95 13.11
N CYS A 80 13.57 -8.92 13.00
CA CYS A 80 13.43 -10.03 13.94
C CYS A 80 14.58 -11.04 13.85
N GLY A 81 15.36 -10.99 12.76
CA GLY A 81 16.64 -11.66 12.56
C GLY A 81 17.75 -11.23 13.52
N ARG A 82 17.46 -11.23 14.82
CA ARG A 82 18.39 -11.11 15.95
C ARG A 82 19.52 -12.15 15.92
N TRP A 83 19.41 -13.17 15.07
CA TRP A 83 20.39 -14.24 14.90
C TRP A 83 21.44 -13.99 13.81
N TRP A 84 21.21 -13.08 12.84
CA TRP A 84 22.13 -12.82 11.73
C TRP A 84 22.54 -11.33 11.66
N PRO A 85 23.55 -10.89 12.44
CA PRO A 85 23.90 -9.48 12.62
C PRO A 85 24.55 -8.77 11.42
N ARG A 86 24.59 -9.40 10.23
CA ARG A 86 25.35 -8.88 9.07
C ARG A 86 24.53 -8.30 7.93
N ILE A 87 23.20 -8.31 7.97
CA ILE A 87 22.37 -7.93 6.82
C ILE A 87 21.60 -6.62 7.04
N LYS A 88 22.33 -5.51 7.25
CA LYS A 88 21.75 -4.16 7.26
C LYS A 88 21.23 -3.65 5.88
N PRO A 89 21.85 -3.95 4.72
CA PRO A 89 21.40 -3.38 3.44
C PRO A 89 20.10 -4.00 2.89
N VAL A 90 19.56 -5.05 3.51
CA VAL A 90 18.37 -5.77 3.00
C VAL A 90 17.06 -5.22 3.55
N ALA A 91 17.11 -4.47 4.67
CA ALA A 91 15.93 -3.79 5.22
C ALA A 91 15.44 -2.64 4.31
N SER A 92 16.34 -1.96 3.59
CA SER A 92 15.96 -0.93 2.61
C SER A 92 15.21 -1.50 1.42
N THR A 93 15.51 -2.73 1.01
CA THR A 93 14.79 -3.42 -0.06
C THR A 93 13.34 -3.68 0.32
N GLY A 94 13.08 -4.12 1.56
CA GLY A 94 11.72 -4.35 2.06
C GLY A 94 10.86 -3.08 2.02
N LEU A 95 11.44 -1.94 2.42
CA LEU A 95 10.77 -0.64 2.36
C LEU A 95 10.48 -0.16 0.94
N LEU A 96 11.37 -0.43 -0.02
CA LEU A 96 11.13 -0.11 -1.44
C LEU A 96 10.00 -0.97 -2.02
N ILE A 97 9.94 -2.26 -1.67
CA ILE A 97 8.85 -3.16 -2.06
C ILE A 97 7.54 -2.65 -1.45
N GLU A 98 7.53 -2.32 -0.15
CA GLU A 98 6.36 -1.74 0.54
C GLU A 98 5.86 -0.47 -0.17
N GLN A 99 6.78 0.44 -0.50
CA GLN A 99 6.49 1.66 -1.23
C GLN A 99 5.83 1.39 -2.59
N LEU A 100 6.34 0.44 -3.38
CA LEU A 100 5.76 0.11 -4.69
C LEU A 100 4.34 -0.44 -4.54
N GLY A 101 4.10 -1.31 -3.56
CA GLY A 101 2.77 -1.83 -3.27
C GLY A 101 1.78 -0.73 -2.89
N LEU A 102 2.18 0.17 -2.00
CA LEU A 102 1.35 1.32 -1.59
C LEU A 102 1.06 2.29 -2.74
N ILE A 103 2.01 2.47 -3.67
CA ILE A 103 1.78 3.26 -4.89
C ILE A 103 0.72 2.59 -5.77
N ALA A 104 0.81 1.28 -5.98
CA ALA A 104 -0.17 0.53 -6.77
C ALA A 104 -1.57 0.60 -6.14
N VAL A 105 -1.70 0.39 -4.82
CA VAL A 105 -2.96 0.57 -4.08
C VAL A 105 -3.48 2.00 -4.21
N GLY A 106 -2.58 2.98 -4.07
CA GLY A 106 -2.89 4.41 -4.19
C GLY A 106 -3.47 4.78 -5.55
N PHE A 107 -2.86 4.31 -6.64
CA PHE A 107 -3.40 4.56 -7.99
C PHE A 107 -4.68 3.77 -8.25
N GLY A 108 -4.75 2.50 -7.83
CA GLY A 108 -5.96 1.69 -8.00
C GLY A 108 -7.18 2.35 -7.37
N THR A 109 -7.06 2.80 -6.13
CA THR A 109 -8.15 3.46 -5.40
C THR A 109 -8.56 4.81 -6.01
N VAL A 110 -7.61 5.59 -6.56
CA VAL A 110 -7.91 6.82 -7.30
C VAL A 110 -8.63 6.53 -8.62
N ILE A 111 -8.18 5.54 -9.39
CA ILE A 111 -8.84 5.11 -10.64
C ILE A 111 -10.29 4.68 -10.36
N TYR A 112 -10.50 3.91 -9.29
CA TYR A 112 -11.84 3.53 -8.84
C TYR A 112 -12.71 4.76 -8.56
N ALA A 113 -12.22 5.71 -7.76
CA ALA A 113 -12.99 6.88 -7.40
C ALA A 113 -13.36 7.75 -8.61
N ILE A 114 -12.41 7.95 -9.53
CA ILE A 114 -12.66 8.65 -10.80
C ILE A 114 -13.72 7.91 -11.62
N GLY A 115 -13.62 6.59 -11.71
CA GLY A 115 -14.58 5.76 -12.43
C GLY A 115 -16.01 5.86 -11.87
N VAL A 116 -16.15 5.81 -10.55
CA VAL A 116 -17.45 5.96 -9.88
C VAL A 116 -18.04 7.36 -10.11
N ILE A 117 -17.21 8.41 -10.06
CA ILE A 117 -17.66 9.79 -10.31
C ILE A 117 -18.07 9.97 -11.77
N ALA A 118 -17.26 9.47 -12.71
CA ALA A 118 -17.50 9.58 -14.14
C ALA A 118 -18.74 8.80 -14.62
N ALA A 119 -19.08 7.69 -13.94
CA ALA A 119 -20.26 6.89 -14.23
C ALA A 119 -21.61 7.58 -13.87
N GLY A 120 -21.59 8.78 -13.29
CA GLY A 120 -22.77 9.67 -13.20
C GLY A 120 -24.00 9.06 -12.52
N GLY A 121 -23.85 8.53 -11.31
CA GLY A 121 -24.93 7.85 -10.57
C GLY A 121 -25.46 8.58 -9.33
N ASP A 122 -26.37 7.92 -8.60
CA ASP A 122 -27.01 8.41 -7.38
C ASP A 122 -26.01 8.93 -6.33
N SER A 123 -26.42 9.96 -5.60
CA SER A 123 -25.62 10.62 -4.56
C SER A 123 -25.04 9.66 -3.51
N GLY A 124 -25.68 8.50 -3.30
CA GLY A 124 -25.22 7.45 -2.41
C GLY A 124 -23.88 6.79 -2.79
N ARG A 125 -23.40 6.94 -4.04
CA ARG A 125 -22.14 6.33 -4.51
C ARG A 125 -20.90 7.19 -4.23
N TYR A 126 -21.07 8.48 -3.97
CA TYR A 126 -19.94 9.39 -3.73
C TYR A 126 -19.26 9.15 -2.38
N VAL A 127 -20.02 8.74 -1.36
CA VAL A 127 -19.49 8.45 -0.02
C VAL A 127 -18.48 7.29 -0.06
N PRO A 128 -18.81 6.09 -0.58
CA PRO A 128 -17.84 5.00 -0.67
C PRO A 128 -16.67 5.35 -1.60
N ALA A 129 -16.90 6.07 -2.70
CA ALA A 129 -15.83 6.53 -3.58
C ALA A 129 -14.85 7.48 -2.86
N GLY A 130 -15.36 8.41 -2.06
CA GLY A 130 -14.56 9.32 -1.25
C GLY A 130 -13.75 8.60 -0.17
N LEU A 131 -14.34 7.61 0.50
CA LEU A 131 -13.63 6.78 1.47
C LEU A 131 -12.48 6.00 0.81
N VAL A 132 -12.74 5.34 -0.33
CA VAL A 132 -11.71 4.63 -1.09
C VAL A 132 -10.62 5.58 -1.60
N ALA A 133 -10.99 6.77 -2.08
CA ALA A 133 -10.02 7.78 -2.50
C ALA A 133 -9.14 8.28 -1.35
N SER A 134 -9.73 8.51 -0.18
CA SER A 134 -9.00 8.95 1.02
C SER A 134 -7.99 7.91 1.48
N LEU A 135 -8.35 6.62 1.36
CA LEU A 135 -7.44 5.51 1.60
C LEU A 135 -6.29 5.51 0.58
N GLY A 136 -6.58 5.75 -0.68
CA GLY A 136 -5.56 5.89 -1.72
C GLY A 136 -4.55 7.00 -1.45
N LEU A 137 -5.06 8.16 -1.03
CA LEU A 137 -4.23 9.30 -0.66
C LEU A 137 -3.38 8.99 0.58
N ALA A 138 -3.93 8.30 1.58
CA ALA A 138 -3.18 7.85 2.75
C ALA A 138 -2.02 6.91 2.37
N SER A 139 -2.28 5.93 1.50
CA SER A 139 -1.25 5.01 0.98
C SER A 139 -0.16 5.74 0.19
N LEU A 140 -0.52 6.70 -0.66
CA LEU A 140 0.46 7.52 -1.40
C LEU A 140 1.27 8.43 -0.48
N TRP A 141 0.65 8.98 0.55
CA TRP A 141 1.34 9.81 1.54
C TRP A 141 2.36 9.00 2.33
N ARG A 142 2.00 7.77 2.73
CA ARG A 142 2.90 6.81 3.35
C ARG A 142 4.07 6.44 2.42
N ALA A 143 3.80 6.11 1.16
CA ALA A 143 4.83 5.84 0.16
C ALA A 143 5.82 7.02 -0.01
N ARG A 144 5.32 8.26 0.00
CA ARG A 144 6.17 9.46 -0.03
C ARG A 144 7.02 9.60 1.23
N ARG A 145 6.50 9.23 2.41
CA ARG A 145 7.25 9.24 3.68
C ARG A 145 8.41 8.24 3.64
N ILE A 146 8.17 7.02 3.15
CA ILE A 146 9.21 6.00 2.93
C ILE A 146 10.29 6.51 1.97
N ARG A 147 9.91 7.09 0.83
CA ARG A 147 10.86 7.64 -0.15
C ARG A 147 11.76 8.73 0.43
N ARG A 148 11.18 9.64 1.24
CA ARG A 148 11.94 10.72 1.89
C ARG A 148 12.98 10.17 2.86
N TRP A 149 12.61 9.15 3.64
CA TRP A 149 13.54 8.47 4.54
C TRP A 149 14.65 7.75 3.79
N ALA A 150 14.31 6.98 2.75
CA ALA A 150 15.30 6.27 1.95
C ALA A 150 16.33 7.23 1.33
N LYS A 151 15.89 8.39 0.83
CA LYS A 151 16.80 9.44 0.33
C LYS A 151 17.70 9.99 1.43
N ALA A 152 17.16 10.29 2.61
CA ALA A 152 17.95 10.82 3.72
C ALA A 152 19.05 9.84 4.18
N VAL A 153 18.72 8.54 4.25
CA VAL A 153 19.69 7.49 4.61
C VAL A 153 20.79 7.35 3.56
N LEU A 154 20.44 7.38 2.26
CA LEU A 154 21.42 7.32 1.18
C LEU A 154 22.37 8.52 1.20
N HIS A 155 21.86 9.73 1.44
CA HIS A 155 22.69 10.93 1.57
C HIS A 155 23.60 10.93 2.81
N ALA A 156 23.21 10.26 3.89
CA ALA A 156 24.04 10.15 5.10
C ALA A 156 25.14 9.07 4.99
N ALA A 157 25.06 8.19 3.99
CA ALA A 157 25.97 7.06 3.81
C ALA A 157 27.07 7.31 2.76
N GLY A 158 26.95 8.36 1.95
CA GLY A 158 27.94 8.78 0.95
C GLY A 158 28.70 10.01 1.40
#